data_AF-A0A2E6E0R4-F1
#
_entry.id   AF-A0A2E6E0R4-F1
#
_cell.length_a   1.000
_cell.length_b   1.000
_cell.length_c   1.000
_cell.angle_alpha   90.00
_cell.angle_beta   90.00
_cell.angle_gamma   90.00
#
_symmetry.space_group_name_H-M   'P 1'
#
loop_
_entity.id
_entity.type
_entity.pdbx_description
1 polymer ?
#
loop_
_entity_poly.entity_id
_entity_poly.type
_entity_poly.pdbx_seq_one_letter_code
_entity_poly.pdbx_strand_id
1 'polypeptide(L)'
;MLKILLSIIFLVPHISFADTSIGESLFNRNCATCHKRTAPNIIGTKLKPATFLMIVKNGRAGTMMGSFKSKFSDDEILNIYNFLSTN
;
A
#
# COMPACT_ATOMS: atom_id res chain seq x y z
N MET A 1 32.42 4.65 -36.16
CA MET A 1 32.82 4.17 -34.81
C MET A 1 31.95 4.88 -33.78
N LEU A 2 31.45 4.15 -32.77
CA LEU A 2 30.69 4.64 -31.61
C LEU A 2 29.20 5.02 -31.81
N LYS A 3 28.42 4.11 -32.40
CA LYS A 3 26.98 3.98 -32.10
C LYS A 3 26.82 2.61 -31.44
N ILE A 4 25.92 2.49 -30.45
CA ILE A 4 25.62 1.28 -29.66
C ILE A 4 26.45 1.17 -28.37
N LEU A 5 26.14 2.00 -27.37
CA LEU A 5 26.42 1.63 -25.96
C LEU A 5 25.32 2.10 -24.98
N LEU A 6 24.19 2.63 -25.46
CA LEU A 6 23.16 3.23 -24.59
C LEU A 6 21.83 2.46 -24.56
N SER A 7 21.84 1.16 -24.83
CA SER A 7 20.60 0.37 -24.96
C SER A 7 20.45 -0.83 -24.01
N ILE A 8 21.31 -0.98 -23.00
CA ILE A 8 21.29 -2.14 -22.08
C ILE A 8 20.88 -1.74 -20.64
N ILE A 9 20.12 -0.66 -20.46
CA ILE A 9 19.64 -0.22 -19.11
C ILE A 9 18.14 -0.53 -18.90
N PHE A 10 17.43 -1.07 -19.89
CA PHE A 10 15.97 -1.26 -19.82
C PHE A 10 15.49 -2.67 -19.45
N LEU A 11 16.39 -3.59 -19.05
CA LEU A 11 16.03 -4.98 -18.74
C LEU A 11 16.28 -5.38 -17.28
N VAL A 12 16.38 -4.43 -16.36
CA VAL A 12 16.39 -4.77 -14.93
C VAL A 12 14.94 -5.06 -14.52
N PRO A 13 14.59 -6.30 -14.12
CA PRO A 13 13.30 -6.53 -13.52
C PRO A 13 13.25 -5.68 -12.25
N HIS A 14 12.34 -4.70 -12.22
CA HIS A 14 12.00 -4.00 -11.00
C HIS A 14 11.32 -5.00 -10.07
N ILE A 15 12.13 -5.76 -9.32
CA ILE A 15 11.63 -6.51 -8.17
C ILE A 15 11.13 -5.45 -7.20
N SER A 16 9.81 -5.19 -7.24
CA SER A 16 9.16 -4.27 -6.31
C SER A 16 9.10 -4.95 -4.95
N PHE A 17 10.13 -4.69 -4.15
CA PHE A 17 10.06 -4.95 -2.73
C PHE A 17 9.02 -4.02 -2.11
N ALA A 18 8.34 -4.51 -1.09
CA ALA A 18 7.40 -3.68 -0.36
C ALA A 18 8.13 -2.49 0.26
N ASP A 19 7.82 -1.29 -0.22
CA ASP A 19 8.44 -0.06 0.21
C ASP A 19 7.62 0.55 1.35
N THR A 20 8.15 0.44 2.56
CA THR A 20 7.52 0.97 3.77
C THR A 20 7.33 2.49 3.70
N SER A 21 8.19 3.23 2.96
CA SER A 21 8.05 4.67 2.78
C SER A 21 6.86 5.03 1.87
N ILE A 22 6.63 4.23 0.82
CA ILE A 22 5.44 4.35 -0.03
C ILE A 22 4.19 4.04 0.80
N GLY A 23 4.22 2.95 1.57
CA GLY A 23 3.14 2.56 2.47
C GLY A 23 2.78 3.65 3.48
N GLU A 24 3.77 4.25 4.12
CA GLU A 24 3.60 5.37 5.06
C GLU A 24 2.96 6.58 4.37
N SER A 25 3.47 6.97 3.21
CA SER A 25 2.96 8.11 2.44
C SER A 25 1.51 7.91 2.01
N LEU A 26 1.15 6.71 1.56
CA LEU A 26 -0.22 6.36 1.20
C LEU A 26 -1.14 6.35 2.44
N PHE A 27 -0.68 5.77 3.56
CA PHE A 27 -1.43 5.77 4.81
C PHE A 27 -1.71 7.18 5.32
N ASN A 28 -0.69 8.04 5.40
CA ASN A 28 -0.80 9.39 5.91
C ASN A 28 -1.75 10.25 5.07
N ARG A 29 -1.76 10.07 3.74
CA ARG A 29 -2.62 10.86 2.83
C ARG A 29 -4.09 10.40 2.79
N ASN A 30 -4.36 9.12 3.04
CA ASN A 30 -5.66 8.53 2.72
C ASN A 30 -6.36 7.86 3.91
N CYS A 31 -5.59 7.22 4.78
CA CYS A 31 -6.12 6.39 5.86
C CYS A 31 -6.12 7.16 7.19
N ALA A 32 -5.07 7.96 7.42
CA ALA A 32 -4.85 8.67 8.67
C ALA A 32 -5.95 9.67 9.03
N THR A 33 -6.63 10.24 8.03
CA THR A 33 -7.77 11.16 8.23
C THR A 33 -8.82 10.56 9.18
N CYS A 34 -9.08 9.26 9.07
CA CYS A 34 -9.97 8.56 9.99
C CYS A 34 -9.18 7.79 11.05
N HIS A 35 -8.17 7.00 10.67
CA HIS A 35 -7.48 6.06 11.55
C HIS A 35 -6.55 6.69 12.60
N LYS A 36 -6.24 7.99 12.50
CA LYS A 36 -5.56 8.75 13.58
C LYS A 36 -6.53 9.62 14.40
N ARG A 37 -7.84 9.57 14.13
CA ARG A 37 -8.82 10.50 14.72
C ARG A 37 -10.09 9.81 15.20
N THR A 38 -10.91 9.31 14.26
CA THR A 38 -12.30 8.88 14.51
C THR A 38 -12.51 7.38 14.32
N ALA A 39 -11.57 6.67 13.70
CA ALA A 39 -11.58 5.23 13.51
C ALA A 39 -10.51 4.56 14.38
N PRO A 40 -10.61 3.24 14.64
CA PRO A 40 -9.59 2.52 15.40
C PRO A 40 -8.20 2.72 14.80
N ASN A 41 -7.20 2.89 15.67
CA ASN A 41 -5.81 2.90 15.25
C ASN A 41 -5.43 1.52 14.70
N ILE A 42 -4.83 1.49 13.52
CA ILE A 42 -4.44 0.27 12.81
C ILE A 42 -2.92 0.16 12.62
N ILE A 43 -2.13 1.09 13.19
CA ILE A 43 -0.68 0.91 13.36
C ILE A 43 -0.47 -0.31 14.28
N GLY A 44 0.48 -1.17 13.94
CA GLY A 44 0.71 -2.44 14.63
C GLY A 44 -0.28 -3.55 14.29
N THR A 45 -1.03 -3.43 13.19
CA THR A 45 -2.07 -4.39 12.81
C THR A 45 -1.58 -5.84 12.82
N LYS A 46 -2.41 -6.74 13.36
CA LYS A 46 -2.16 -8.19 13.41
C LYS A 46 -3.01 -8.97 12.40
N LEU A 47 -3.69 -8.26 11.50
CA LEU A 47 -4.44 -8.90 10.42
C LEU A 47 -3.48 -9.66 9.51
N LYS A 48 -3.96 -10.77 8.93
CA LYS A 48 -3.23 -11.42 7.83
C LYS A 48 -3.24 -10.51 6.59
N PRO A 49 -2.20 -10.50 5.76
CA PRO A 49 -2.12 -9.63 4.57
C PRO A 49 -3.34 -9.76 3.65
N ALA A 50 -3.80 -10.99 3.39
CA ALA A 50 -4.98 -11.24 2.55
C ALA A 50 -6.27 -10.65 3.13
N THR A 51 -6.44 -10.71 4.46
CA THR A 51 -7.58 -10.10 5.15
C THR A 51 -7.53 -8.58 5.06
N PHE A 52 -6.35 -7.99 5.26
CA PHE A 52 -6.16 -6.54 5.13
C PHE A 52 -6.48 -6.07 3.70
N LEU A 53 -5.93 -6.75 2.70
CA LEU A 53 -6.19 -6.47 1.29
C LEU A 53 -7.70 -6.54 0.97
N MET A 54 -8.37 -7.59 1.40
CA MET A 54 -9.81 -7.77 1.18
C MET A 54 -10.64 -6.64 1.81
N ILE A 55 -10.33 -6.23 3.04
CA ILE A 55 -11.03 -5.14 3.73
C ILE A 55 -10.78 -3.80 3.03
N VAL A 56 -9.54 -3.48 2.66
CA VAL A 56 -9.24 -2.19 2.01
C VAL A 56 -9.88 -2.13 0.61
N LYS A 57 -9.84 -3.23 -0.16
CA LYS A 57 -10.47 -3.27 -1.48
C LYS A 57 -11.98 -3.11 -1.39
N ASN A 58 -12.65 -3.79 -0.47
CA ASN A 58 -14.12 -3.85 -0.46
C ASN A 58 -14.76 -2.87 0.52
N GLY A 59 -14.00 -2.30 1.44
CA GLY A 59 -14.53 -1.61 2.60
C GLY A 59 -15.09 -2.58 3.63
N ARG A 60 -15.79 -2.04 4.64
CA ARG A 60 -16.48 -2.81 5.68
C ARG A 60 -17.93 -2.36 5.75
N ALA A 61 -18.84 -3.25 5.35
CA ALA A 61 -20.28 -3.00 5.37
C ALA A 61 -20.76 -2.55 6.76
N GLY A 62 -21.70 -1.59 6.79
CA GLY A 62 -22.21 -1.00 8.02
C GLY A 62 -21.25 -0.04 8.73
N THR A 63 -20.14 0.36 8.08
CA THR A 63 -19.19 1.35 8.61
C THR A 63 -18.89 2.43 7.58
N MET A 64 -18.18 3.48 7.99
CA MET A 64 -17.66 4.51 7.08
C MET A 64 -16.44 4.05 6.26
N MET A 65 -15.91 2.85 6.50
CA MET A 65 -14.77 2.32 5.74
C MET A 65 -15.24 1.88 4.35
N GLY A 66 -15.17 2.81 3.39
CA GLY A 66 -15.53 2.57 1.99
C GLY A 66 -14.51 1.69 1.25
N SER A 67 -14.86 1.35 0.01
CA SER A 67 -14.01 0.60 -0.91
C SER A 67 -12.89 1.47 -1.49
N PHE A 68 -11.67 0.96 -1.50
CA PHE A 68 -10.51 1.60 -2.15
C PHE A 68 -10.03 0.89 -3.42
N LYS A 69 -10.79 -0.10 -3.92
CA LYS A 69 -10.39 -0.91 -5.10
C LYS A 69 -10.14 -0.10 -6.37
N SER A 70 -10.74 1.07 -6.51
CA SER A 70 -10.55 1.96 -7.67
C SER A 70 -9.45 2.99 -7.46
N LYS A 71 -8.87 3.05 -6.26
CA LYS A 71 -7.88 4.05 -5.86
C LYS A 71 -6.48 3.46 -5.68
N PHE A 72 -6.38 2.20 -5.26
CA PHE A 72 -5.11 1.52 -5.03
C PHE A 72 -5.05 0.20 -5.76
N SER A 73 -3.86 -0.14 -6.26
CA SER A 73 -3.51 -1.49 -6.68
C SER A 73 -3.32 -2.41 -5.46
N ASP A 74 -3.25 -3.73 -5.72
CA ASP A 74 -3.01 -4.69 -4.64
C ASP A 74 -1.63 -4.49 -4.01
N ASP A 75 -0.61 -4.15 -4.82
CA ASP A 75 0.75 -3.87 -4.35
C ASP A 75 0.80 -2.60 -3.48
N GLU A 76 0.06 -1.54 -3.84
CA GLU A 76 -0.04 -0.33 -3.03
C GLU A 76 -0.70 -0.62 -1.67
N ILE A 77 -1.74 -1.45 -1.65
CA ILE A 77 -2.39 -1.86 -0.40
C ILE A 77 -1.43 -2.71 0.46
N LEU A 78 -0.63 -3.58 -0.17
CA LEU A 78 0.38 -4.36 0.54
C LEU A 78 1.53 -3.49 1.05
N ASN A 79 1.93 -2.42 0.35
CA ASN A 79 2.88 -1.44 0.88
C ASN A 79 2.35 -0.77 2.15
N ILE A 80 1.07 -0.35 2.14
CA ILE A 80 0.41 0.19 3.35
C ILE A 80 0.42 -0.85 4.47
N TYR A 81 0.04 -2.10 4.18
CA TYR A 81 0.05 -3.19 5.16
C TYR A 81 1.44 -3.37 5.78
N ASN A 82 2.49 -3.40 4.95
CA ASN A 82 3.85 -3.61 5.43
C ASN A 82 4.29 -2.48 6.36
N PHE A 83 4.02 -1.22 6.02
CA PHE A 83 4.23 -0.08 6.93
C PHE A 83 3.49 -0.25 8.26
N LEU A 84 2.21 -0.63 8.23
CA LEU A 84 1.39 -0.78 9.44
C LEU A 84 1.78 -1.98 10.31
N SER A 85 2.34 -3.04 9.71
CA SER A 85 2.64 -4.28 10.44
C SER A 85 4.02 -4.27 11.12
N THR A 86 4.93 -3.40 10.68
CA THR A 86 6.30 -3.28 11.19
C THR A 86 6.49 -2.17 12.22
N ASN A 87 5.50 -1.31 12.42
CA ASN A 87 5.45 -0.22 13.41
C ASN A 87 4.36 -0.48 14.44
#